data_AF-A0A933FKX8-F1
#
_entry.id   AF-A0A933FKX8-F1
#
_cell.length_a   1.000
_cell.length_b   1.000
_cell.length_c   1.000
_cell.angle_alpha   90.00
_cell.angle_beta   90.00
_cell.angle_gamma   90.00
#
_symmetry.space_group_name_H-M   'P 1'
#
loop_
_entity.id
_entity.type
_entity.pdbx_description
1 polymer ?
#
loop_
_entity_poly.entity_id
_entity_poly.type
_entity_poly.pdbx_seq_one_letter_code
_entity_poly.pdbx_strand_id
1 'polypeptide(L)'
;MSRKPPGYWDDWKNVEEALHPVIARLGRFPKRNEVTALPNGYALNCIIQDAGGYVAVAEGMGLDANHFHRPNGYWKKWENVKRTLLRLIEKHGRLPSRRELNALGESTLVQAITLYHGGTIAACRRLKVSLPRQPSGYWKAWEHVEKTLSELTEKLGHFPTFADLNTSEHRGLTSAVARYHGGMKSVRRKMVGGPPTNQVLHCYADSVADAYLQTPGSGSFDEYVAQLEHECPYERDLRARLGLPPEPSMEQPT
;
A
#
# COMPACT_ATOMS: atom_id res chain seq x y z
N MET A 1 -0.23 -28.47 -29.68
CA MET A 1 0.45 -28.80 -28.40
C MET A 1 1.06 -30.18 -28.55
N SER A 2 2.39 -30.27 -28.56
CA SER A 2 3.08 -31.54 -28.80
C SER A 2 3.05 -32.40 -27.54
N ARG A 3 2.45 -33.59 -27.64
CA ARG A 3 2.57 -34.63 -26.61
C ARG A 3 4.04 -35.03 -26.50
N LYS A 4 4.52 -35.19 -25.27
CA LYS A 4 5.84 -35.74 -25.01
C LYS A 4 5.90 -37.20 -25.44
N PRO A 5 7.07 -37.72 -25.85
CA PRO A 5 7.20 -39.10 -26.28
C PRO A 5 6.83 -40.08 -25.15
N PRO A 6 6.41 -41.32 -25.47
CA PRO A 6 6.21 -42.38 -24.49
C PRO A 6 7.47 -42.55 -23.62
N GLY A 7 7.29 -42.73 -22.32
CA GLY A 7 8.39 -42.89 -21.34
C GLY A 7 9.09 -41.60 -20.91
N TYR A 8 8.75 -40.43 -21.48
CA TYR A 8 9.34 -39.15 -21.09
C TYR A 8 9.15 -38.85 -19.59
N TRP A 9 8.02 -39.24 -19.01
CA TRP A 9 7.71 -38.95 -17.61
C TRP A 9 8.19 -40.01 -16.63
N ASP A 10 8.78 -41.10 -17.11
CA ASP A 10 9.33 -42.16 -16.26
C ASP A 10 10.65 -41.69 -15.60
N ASP A 11 11.30 -40.69 -16.19
CA ASP A 11 12.46 -40.02 -15.60
C ASP A 11 12.00 -38.92 -14.63
N TRP A 12 12.31 -39.10 -13.35
CA TRP A 12 12.04 -38.16 -12.27
C TRP A 12 12.56 -36.75 -12.58
N LYS A 13 13.70 -36.64 -13.26
CA LYS A 13 14.29 -35.34 -13.63
C LYS A 13 13.36 -34.53 -14.53
N ASN A 14 12.63 -35.19 -15.44
CA ASN A 14 11.67 -34.51 -16.31
C ASN A 14 10.45 -33.99 -15.55
N VAL A 15 10.04 -34.69 -14.48
CA VAL A 15 8.98 -34.24 -13.57
C VAL A 15 9.44 -33.02 -12.78
N GLU A 16 10.66 -33.04 -12.23
CA GLU A 16 11.26 -31.90 -11.54
C GLU A 16 11.39 -30.68 -12.44
N GLU A 17 11.96 -30.83 -13.65
CA GLU A 17 12.13 -29.74 -14.61
C GLU A 17 10.78 -29.10 -15.01
N ALA A 18 9.71 -29.90 -15.10
CA ALA A 18 8.37 -29.38 -15.40
C ALA A 18 7.76 -28.60 -14.22
N LEU A 19 8.02 -29.02 -12.97
CA LEU A 19 7.44 -28.41 -11.77
C LEU A 19 8.27 -27.25 -11.22
N HIS A 20 9.60 -27.27 -11.39
CA HIS A 20 10.52 -26.26 -10.88
C HIS A 20 10.15 -24.82 -11.25
N PRO A 21 9.84 -24.45 -12.52
CA PRO A 21 9.47 -23.07 -12.84
C PRO A 21 8.17 -22.64 -12.17
N VAL A 22 7.25 -23.58 -11.94
CA VAL A 22 5.97 -23.31 -11.27
C VAL A 22 6.18 -23.12 -9.79
N ILE A 23 7.00 -23.97 -9.16
CA ILE A 23 7.37 -23.87 -7.75
C ILE A 23 8.12 -22.56 -7.49
N ALA A 24 9.09 -22.21 -8.32
CA ALA A 24 9.85 -20.97 -8.21
C ALA A 24 8.92 -19.73 -8.29
N ARG A 25 7.95 -19.75 -9.21
CA ARG A 25 6.97 -18.67 -9.35
C ARG A 25 6.00 -18.58 -8.17
N LEU A 26 5.54 -19.71 -7.65
CA LEU A 26 4.55 -19.74 -6.57
C LEU A 26 5.18 -19.61 -5.18
N GLY A 27 6.47 -19.93 -5.02
CA GLY A 27 7.12 -20.11 -3.73
C GLY A 27 6.53 -21.25 -2.89
N ARG A 28 5.76 -22.14 -3.53
CA ARG A 28 5.14 -23.34 -2.96
C ARG A 28 4.87 -24.34 -4.06
N PHE A 29 4.69 -25.60 -3.70
CA PHE A 29 4.35 -26.62 -4.68
C PHE A 29 2.91 -26.43 -5.20
N PRO A 30 2.67 -26.66 -6.50
CA PRO A 30 1.39 -26.33 -7.15
C PRO A 30 0.24 -27.23 -6.69
N LYS A 31 -0.97 -26.67 -6.64
CA LYS A 31 -2.22 -27.41 -6.43
C LYS A 31 -2.63 -28.14 -7.71
N ARG A 32 -3.51 -29.13 -7.59
CA ARG A 32 -4.00 -29.92 -8.73
C ARG A 32 -4.47 -29.07 -9.92
N ASN A 33 -5.29 -28.06 -9.66
CA ASN A 33 -5.79 -27.16 -10.69
C ASN A 33 -4.68 -26.33 -11.36
N GLU A 34 -3.64 -25.96 -10.61
CA GLU A 34 -2.48 -25.22 -11.11
C GLU A 34 -1.58 -26.12 -11.97
N VAL A 35 -1.42 -27.39 -11.60
CA VAL A 35 -0.70 -28.39 -12.41
C VAL A 35 -1.46 -28.68 -13.70
N THR A 36 -2.78 -28.90 -13.62
CA THR A 36 -3.60 -29.22 -14.81
C THR A 36 -3.68 -28.07 -15.80
N ALA A 37 -3.45 -26.83 -15.36
CA ALA A 37 -3.40 -25.65 -16.23
C ALA A 37 -2.08 -25.50 -17.02
N LEU A 38 -1.07 -26.32 -16.72
CA LEU A 38 0.20 -26.32 -17.44
C LEU A 38 0.09 -27.02 -18.80
N PRO A 39 1.00 -26.73 -19.75
CA PRO A 39 1.17 -27.56 -20.93
C PRO A 39 1.44 -29.01 -20.52
N ASN A 40 0.63 -29.96 -21.01
CA ASN A 40 0.63 -31.38 -20.58
C ASN A 40 0.26 -31.61 -19.10
N GLY A 41 -0.43 -30.66 -18.46
CA GLY A 41 -0.78 -30.69 -17.04
C GLY A 41 -1.61 -31.90 -16.61
N TYR A 42 -2.45 -32.45 -17.50
CA TYR A 42 -3.20 -33.67 -17.20
C TYR A 42 -2.29 -34.89 -17.05
N ALA A 43 -1.34 -35.08 -17.98
CA ALA A 43 -0.37 -36.18 -17.92
C ALA A 43 0.54 -36.04 -16.70
N LEU A 44 1.05 -34.83 -16.45
CA LEU A 44 1.85 -34.52 -15.26
C LEU A 44 1.06 -34.82 -13.97
N ASN A 45 -0.23 -34.49 -13.92
CA ASN A 45 -1.07 -34.83 -12.78
C ASN A 45 -1.24 -36.35 -12.59
N CYS A 46 -1.40 -37.14 -13.66
CA CYS A 46 -1.45 -38.60 -13.55
C CYS A 46 -0.15 -39.16 -12.97
N ILE A 47 1.00 -38.71 -13.48
CA ILE A 47 2.33 -39.12 -13.01
C ILE A 47 2.54 -38.78 -11.54
N ILE A 48 2.12 -37.58 -11.11
CA ILE A 48 2.17 -37.20 -9.69
C ILE A 48 1.33 -38.15 -8.82
N GLN A 49 0.17 -38.61 -9.30
CA GLN A 49 -0.66 -39.57 -8.55
C GLN A 49 0.00 -40.95 -8.51
N ASP A 50 0.56 -41.41 -9.63
CA ASP A 50 1.24 -42.70 -9.73
C ASP A 50 2.52 -42.74 -8.87
N ALA A 51 3.18 -41.59 -8.71
CA ALA A 51 4.34 -41.40 -7.83
C ALA A 51 4.00 -41.30 -6.32
N GLY A 52 2.78 -41.67 -5.91
CA GLY A 52 2.34 -41.62 -4.50
C GLY A 52 1.66 -40.30 -4.09
N GLY A 53 1.32 -39.45 -5.06
CA GLY A 53 0.57 -38.22 -4.85
C GLY A 53 1.42 -36.97 -4.62
N TYR A 54 0.73 -35.83 -4.49
CA TYR A 54 1.35 -34.50 -4.40
C TYR A 54 2.28 -34.36 -3.17
N VAL A 55 2.00 -35.09 -2.09
CA VAL A 55 2.82 -35.07 -0.86
C VAL A 55 4.15 -35.75 -1.10
N ALA A 56 4.13 -36.99 -1.60
CA ALA A 56 5.35 -37.76 -1.89
C ALA A 56 6.26 -37.02 -2.88
N VAL A 57 5.66 -36.42 -3.93
CA VAL A 57 6.41 -35.64 -4.91
C VAL A 57 7.01 -34.37 -4.29
N ALA A 58 6.26 -33.66 -3.42
CA ALA A 58 6.80 -32.50 -2.73
C ALA A 58 7.94 -32.85 -1.78
N GLU A 59 7.85 -33.96 -1.03
CA GLU A 59 8.92 -34.47 -0.16
C GLU A 59 10.16 -34.87 -0.96
N GLY A 60 9.96 -35.55 -2.10
CA GLY A 60 11.04 -35.92 -3.02
C GLY A 60 11.80 -34.70 -3.56
N MET A 61 11.12 -33.57 -3.73
CA MET A 61 11.72 -32.29 -4.13
C MET A 61 12.29 -31.48 -2.95
N GLY A 62 12.36 -32.05 -1.74
CA GLY A 62 12.87 -31.37 -0.55
C GLY A 62 11.99 -30.23 -0.05
N LEU A 63 10.73 -30.17 -0.47
CA LEU A 63 9.76 -29.17 -0.02
C LEU A 63 9.00 -29.70 1.19
N ASP A 64 8.65 -28.80 2.12
CA ASP A 64 7.86 -29.16 3.30
C ASP A 64 6.46 -29.61 2.88
N ALA A 65 6.24 -30.93 2.83
CA ALA A 65 4.97 -31.57 2.49
C ALA A 65 3.81 -31.14 3.40
N ASN A 66 4.11 -30.64 4.60
CA ASN A 66 3.12 -30.06 5.50
C ASN A 66 2.45 -28.81 4.91
N HIS A 67 2.93 -28.28 3.78
CA HIS A 67 2.22 -27.25 3.05
C HIS A 67 0.91 -27.76 2.41
N PHE A 68 0.81 -29.05 2.06
CA PHE A 68 -0.33 -29.66 1.34
C PHE A 68 -1.36 -30.30 2.27
N HIS A 69 -0.88 -31.06 3.25
CA HIS A 69 -1.74 -31.78 4.18
C HIS A 69 -1.28 -31.52 5.60
N ARG A 70 -1.71 -30.37 6.12
CA ARG A 70 -1.61 -30.12 7.55
C ARG A 70 -2.52 -31.11 8.26
N PRO A 71 -2.02 -31.93 9.21
CA PRO A 71 -2.83 -32.96 9.87
C PRO A 71 -4.06 -32.34 10.54
N ASN A 72 -5.10 -33.13 10.74
CA ASN A 72 -6.31 -32.67 11.42
C ASN A 72 -5.95 -32.02 12.76
N GLY A 73 -6.39 -30.78 12.97
CA GLY A 73 -6.08 -30.01 14.17
C GLY A 73 -4.76 -29.22 14.15
N TYR A 74 -3.93 -29.34 13.11
CA TYR A 74 -2.70 -28.53 12.98
C TYR A 74 -2.98 -27.04 13.15
N TRP A 75 -4.05 -26.55 12.52
CA TRP A 75 -4.45 -25.15 12.57
C TRP A 75 -5.17 -24.73 13.85
N LYS A 76 -5.59 -25.68 14.69
CA LYS A 76 -6.13 -25.40 16.02
C LYS A 76 -5.02 -24.93 16.98
N LYS A 77 -3.77 -25.31 16.73
CA LYS A 77 -2.60 -24.86 17.50
C LYS A 77 -2.23 -23.43 17.10
N TRP A 78 -2.14 -22.52 18.08
CA TRP A 78 -1.86 -21.11 17.83
C TRP A 78 -0.46 -20.88 17.28
N GLU A 79 0.51 -21.67 17.71
CA GLU A 79 1.93 -21.59 17.36
C GLU A 79 2.13 -21.76 15.84
N ASN A 80 1.34 -22.65 15.24
CA ASN A 80 1.33 -22.90 13.81
C ASN A 80 0.77 -21.74 12.99
N VAL A 81 -0.31 -21.12 13.50
CA VAL A 81 -0.90 -19.90 12.91
C VAL A 81 0.09 -18.75 13.05
N LYS A 82 0.63 -18.52 14.25
CA LYS A 82 1.63 -17.50 14.55
C LYS A 82 2.83 -17.58 13.62
N ARG A 83 3.45 -18.76 13.49
CA ARG A 83 4.60 -18.97 12.60
C ARG A 83 4.28 -18.60 11.14
N THR A 84 3.13 -19.03 10.63
CA THR A 84 2.73 -18.73 9.25
C THR A 84 2.48 -17.24 9.06
N LEU A 85 1.80 -16.59 10.02
CA LEU A 85 1.53 -15.15 9.98
C LEU A 85 2.80 -14.31 10.08
N LEU A 86 3.74 -14.67 10.94
CA LEU A 86 5.03 -13.97 11.05
C LEU A 86 5.82 -14.02 9.74
N ARG A 87 5.90 -15.19 9.09
CA ARG A 87 6.52 -15.32 7.76
C ARG A 87 5.86 -14.41 6.71
N LEU A 88 4.54 -14.27 6.75
CA LEU A 88 3.81 -13.40 5.84
C LEU A 88 4.05 -11.92 6.15
N ILE A 89 4.16 -11.55 7.43
CA ILE A 89 4.51 -10.19 7.85
C ILE A 89 5.94 -9.85 7.43
N GLU A 90 6.89 -10.76 7.63
CA GLU A 90 8.28 -10.59 7.19
C GLU A 90 8.36 -10.37 5.68
N LYS A 91 7.62 -11.16 4.89
CA LYS A 91 7.60 -11.05 3.44
C LYS A 91 6.96 -9.76 2.92
N HIS A 92 5.94 -9.23 3.60
CA HIS A 92 5.12 -8.12 3.10
C HIS A 92 5.26 -6.82 3.90
N GLY A 93 6.05 -6.81 4.98
CA GLY A 93 6.15 -5.70 5.94
C GLY A 93 4.88 -5.44 6.78
N ARG A 94 3.76 -6.08 6.44
CA ARG A 94 2.46 -5.95 7.10
C ARG A 94 1.69 -7.26 7.04
N LEU A 95 0.64 -7.37 7.86
CA LEU A 95 -0.27 -8.50 7.77
C LEU A 95 -1.11 -8.40 6.47
N PRO A 96 -1.08 -9.40 5.58
CA PRO A 96 -1.90 -9.38 4.38
C PRO A 96 -3.40 -9.45 4.74
N SER A 97 -4.22 -8.75 3.96
CA SER A 97 -5.68 -8.78 4.07
C SER A 97 -6.24 -10.16 3.70
N ARG A 98 -7.47 -10.44 4.10
CA ARG A 98 -8.16 -11.70 3.74
C ARG A 98 -8.14 -11.99 2.23
N ARG A 99 -8.29 -10.95 1.38
CA ARG A 99 -8.25 -11.11 -0.07
C ARG A 99 -6.85 -11.49 -0.55
N GLU A 100 -5.82 -10.85 -0.01
CA GLU A 100 -4.41 -11.15 -0.33
C GLU A 100 -4.04 -12.57 0.14
N LEU A 101 -4.43 -12.96 1.36
CA LEU A 101 -4.21 -14.32 1.87
C LEU A 101 -4.89 -15.37 0.99
N ASN A 102 -6.12 -15.12 0.55
CA ASN A 102 -6.82 -16.02 -0.37
C ASN A 102 -6.10 -16.12 -1.73
N ALA A 103 -5.61 -15.01 -2.27
CA ALA A 103 -4.86 -14.98 -3.52
C ALA A 103 -3.51 -15.73 -3.40
N LEU A 104 -2.88 -15.70 -2.22
CA LEU A 104 -1.69 -16.48 -1.90
C LEU A 104 -1.98 -17.97 -1.67
N GLY A 105 -3.25 -18.37 -1.67
CA GLY A 105 -3.67 -19.76 -1.44
C GLY A 105 -3.79 -20.16 0.03
N GLU A 106 -3.66 -19.20 0.95
CA GLU A 106 -3.73 -19.36 2.42
C GLU A 106 -5.19 -19.27 2.94
N SER A 107 -6.15 -19.76 2.16
CA SER A 107 -7.58 -19.71 2.53
C SER A 107 -7.91 -20.57 3.75
N THR A 108 -7.18 -21.67 3.95
CA THR A 108 -7.32 -22.56 5.12
C THR A 108 -6.83 -21.87 6.40
N LEU A 109 -5.74 -21.10 6.32
CA LEU A 109 -5.26 -20.25 7.40
C LEU A 109 -6.32 -19.21 7.80
N VAL A 110 -6.93 -18.53 6.82
CA VAL A 110 -8.00 -17.55 7.08
C VAL A 110 -9.19 -18.19 7.80
N GLN A 111 -9.63 -19.35 7.34
CA GLN A 111 -10.72 -20.09 7.99
C GLN A 111 -10.34 -20.50 9.41
N ALA A 112 -9.13 -21.02 9.62
CA ALA A 112 -8.64 -21.42 10.93
C ALA A 112 -8.56 -20.26 11.92
N ILE A 113 -8.05 -19.10 11.50
CA ILE A 113 -8.00 -17.89 12.32
C ILE A 113 -9.40 -17.50 12.77
N THR A 114 -10.37 -17.56 11.85
CA THR A 114 -11.78 -17.22 12.13
C THR A 114 -12.43 -18.21 13.08
N LEU A 115 -12.28 -19.51 12.82
CA LEU A 115 -13.00 -20.56 13.54
C LEU A 115 -12.40 -20.87 14.92
N TYR A 116 -11.08 -20.86 15.04
CA TYR A 116 -10.39 -21.35 16.25
C TYR A 116 -9.72 -20.25 17.08
N HIS A 117 -9.39 -19.10 16.47
CA HIS A 117 -8.54 -18.08 17.11
C HIS A 117 -9.22 -16.71 17.26
N GLY A 118 -10.55 -16.65 17.12
CA GLY A 118 -11.33 -15.43 17.35
C GLY A 118 -11.22 -14.38 16.24
N GLY A 119 -10.77 -14.78 15.05
CA GLY A 119 -10.67 -13.92 13.88
C GLY A 119 -9.39 -13.09 13.79
N THR A 120 -9.26 -12.35 12.69
CA THR A 120 -8.05 -11.59 12.35
C THR A 120 -7.71 -10.54 13.42
N ILE A 121 -8.71 -9.92 14.04
CA ILE A 121 -8.49 -8.92 15.09
C ILE A 121 -7.83 -9.54 16.33
N ALA A 122 -8.36 -10.66 16.81
CA ALA A 122 -7.79 -11.38 17.94
C ALA A 122 -6.38 -11.88 17.63
N ALA A 123 -6.15 -12.39 16.41
CA ALA A 123 -4.82 -12.79 15.96
C ALA A 123 -3.83 -11.62 15.95
N CYS A 124 -4.23 -10.44 15.45
CA CYS A 124 -3.37 -9.24 15.45
C CYS A 124 -3.04 -8.79 16.88
N ARG A 125 -4.03 -8.78 17.78
CA ARG A 125 -3.82 -8.45 19.21
C ARG A 125 -2.82 -9.39 19.86
N ARG A 126 -2.94 -10.70 19.63
CA ARG A 126 -1.99 -11.71 20.15
C ARG A 126 -0.58 -11.53 19.57
N LEU A 127 -0.48 -11.11 18.31
CA LEU A 127 0.80 -10.87 17.64
C LEU A 127 1.39 -9.48 17.93
N LYS A 128 0.64 -8.57 18.57
CA LYS A 128 1.00 -7.16 18.76
C LYS A 128 1.35 -6.45 17.45
N VAL A 129 0.64 -6.79 16.37
CA VAL A 129 0.81 -6.19 15.03
C VAL A 129 -0.39 -5.30 14.68
N SER A 130 -0.15 -4.31 13.81
CA SER A 130 -1.19 -3.42 13.31
C SER A 130 -2.25 -4.17 12.51
N LEU A 131 -3.51 -3.74 12.66
CA LEU A 131 -4.61 -4.34 11.91
C LEU A 131 -4.50 -3.95 10.43
N PRO A 132 -4.77 -4.88 9.49
CA PRO A 132 -4.81 -4.55 8.06
C PRO A 132 -5.98 -3.62 7.71
N ARG A 133 -6.97 -3.54 8.60
CA ARG A 133 -8.11 -2.62 8.51
C ARG A 133 -8.53 -2.20 9.91
N GLN A 134 -8.69 -0.90 10.12
CA GLN A 134 -9.17 -0.37 11.38
C GLN A 134 -10.63 -0.79 11.66
N PRO A 135 -11.01 -1.01 12.94
CA PRO A 135 -12.35 -1.45 13.29
C PRO A 135 -13.42 -0.41 12.92
N SER A 136 -14.67 -0.87 12.80
CA SER A 136 -15.81 0.03 12.55
C SER A 136 -15.88 1.09 13.64
N GLY A 137 -16.01 2.36 13.25
CA GLY A 137 -16.04 3.49 14.19
C GLY A 137 -14.67 4.05 14.59
N TYR A 138 -13.55 3.36 14.30
CA TYR A 138 -12.21 3.87 14.62
C TYR A 138 -11.97 5.29 14.09
N TRP A 139 -12.33 5.52 12.83
CA TRP A 139 -12.16 6.81 12.16
C TRP A 139 -13.22 7.86 12.52
N LYS A 140 -14.18 7.56 13.41
CA LYS A 140 -15.11 8.57 13.92
C LYS A 140 -14.44 9.46 14.97
N ALA A 141 -13.50 8.91 15.73
CA ALA A 141 -12.70 9.67 16.69
C ALA A 141 -11.73 10.59 15.94
N TRP A 142 -11.70 11.86 16.31
CA TRP A 142 -10.87 12.88 15.66
C TRP A 142 -9.38 12.60 15.88
N GLU A 143 -9.03 12.13 17.08
CA GLU A 143 -7.66 11.85 17.54
C GLU A 143 -6.96 10.84 16.64
N HIS A 144 -7.69 9.83 16.16
CA HIS A 144 -7.16 8.82 15.24
C HIS A 144 -6.90 9.36 13.84
N VAL A 145 -7.78 10.25 13.37
CA VAL A 145 -7.65 10.89 12.05
C VAL A 145 -6.47 11.86 12.06
N GLU A 146 -6.41 12.71 13.08
CA GLU A 146 -5.33 13.67 13.29
C GLU A 146 -3.98 12.98 13.38
N LYS A 147 -3.82 11.98 14.27
CA LYS A 147 -2.57 11.23 14.41
C LYS A 147 -2.10 10.62 13.09
N THR A 148 -2.99 9.94 12.38
CA THR A 148 -2.63 9.25 11.12
C THR A 148 -2.23 10.26 10.04
N LEU A 149 -2.92 11.38 9.94
CA LEU A 149 -2.61 12.41 8.96
C LEU A 149 -1.33 13.18 9.32
N SER A 150 -1.02 13.38 10.60
CA SER A 150 0.25 13.97 11.04
C SER A 150 1.43 13.08 10.68
N GLU A 151 1.37 11.78 10.98
CA GLU A 151 2.40 10.80 10.61
C GLU A 151 2.61 10.75 9.09
N LEU A 152 1.53 10.81 8.32
CA LEU A 152 1.60 10.88 6.86
C LEU A 152 2.20 12.19 6.35
N THR A 153 1.84 13.32 6.96
CA THR A 153 2.36 14.64 6.60
C THR A 153 3.87 14.69 6.83
N GLU A 154 4.34 14.16 7.96
CA GLU A 154 5.76 14.05 8.27
C GLU A 154 6.50 13.17 7.26
N LYS A 155 5.90 12.04 6.88
CA LYS A 155 6.49 11.11 5.90
C LYS A 155 6.53 11.67 4.47
N LEU A 156 5.52 12.44 4.07
CA LEU A 156 5.41 12.98 2.72
C LEU A 156 6.07 14.36 2.56
N GLY A 157 6.31 15.07 3.67
CA GLY A 157 6.76 16.47 3.65
C GLY A 157 5.68 17.46 3.21
N HIS A 158 4.45 17.01 2.95
CA HIS A 158 3.31 17.84 2.60
C HIS A 158 2.01 17.26 3.14
N PHE A 159 0.97 18.10 3.24
CA PHE A 159 -0.33 17.64 3.69
C PHE A 159 -0.91 16.59 2.71
N PRO A 160 -1.40 15.43 3.17
CA PRO A 160 -1.86 14.35 2.31
C PRO A 160 -3.02 14.77 1.40
N THR A 161 -2.91 14.40 0.13
CA THR A 161 -3.98 14.54 -0.87
C THR A 161 -4.86 13.28 -0.90
N PHE A 162 -5.98 13.35 -1.63
CA PHE A 162 -6.81 12.16 -1.86
C PHE A 162 -6.06 11.01 -2.54
N ALA A 163 -5.08 11.31 -3.40
CA ALA A 163 -4.27 10.30 -4.07
C ALA A 163 -3.37 9.55 -3.07
N ASP A 164 -2.75 10.27 -2.15
CA ASP A 164 -1.86 9.71 -1.12
C ASP A 164 -2.60 8.77 -0.15
N LEU A 165 -3.86 9.11 0.15
CA LEU A 165 -4.72 8.32 1.03
C LEU A 165 -5.37 7.10 0.35
N ASN A 166 -5.34 7.02 -0.98
CA ASN A 166 -5.92 5.89 -1.71
C ASN A 166 -5.00 4.66 -1.76
N THR A 167 -3.92 4.68 -0.97
CA THR A 167 -3.04 3.53 -0.71
C THR A 167 -3.76 2.44 0.10
N SER A 168 -3.29 1.19 0.00
CA SER A 168 -3.93 0.04 0.67
C SER A 168 -3.97 0.16 2.19
N GLU A 169 -3.05 0.92 2.78
CA GLU A 169 -2.88 1.05 4.23
C GLU A 169 -3.92 1.96 4.88
N HIS A 170 -4.38 3.00 4.16
CA HIS A 170 -5.34 3.98 4.67
C HIS A 170 -6.74 3.83 4.08
N ARG A 171 -7.03 2.67 3.48
CA ARG A 171 -8.34 2.34 2.92
C ARG A 171 -9.44 2.45 3.98
N GLY A 172 -10.20 3.53 3.90
CA GLY A 172 -11.32 3.86 4.79
C GLY A 172 -11.17 5.21 5.49
N LEU A 173 -9.95 5.74 5.60
CA LEU A 173 -9.71 7.07 6.14
C LEU A 173 -10.36 8.14 5.24
N THR A 174 -10.17 8.04 3.93
CA THR A 174 -10.76 8.94 2.93
C THR A 174 -12.29 9.05 3.07
N SER A 175 -12.98 7.91 3.11
CA SER A 175 -14.43 7.87 3.27
C SER A 175 -14.89 8.38 4.63
N ALA A 176 -14.11 8.11 5.69
CA ALA A 176 -14.43 8.57 7.04
C ALA A 176 -14.23 10.08 7.20
N VAL A 177 -13.16 10.64 6.64
CA VAL A 177 -12.92 12.09 6.59
C VAL A 177 -14.06 12.80 5.88
N ALA A 178 -14.50 12.28 4.73
CA ALA A 178 -15.64 12.84 4.01
C ALA A 178 -16.95 12.74 4.81
N ARG A 179 -17.22 11.60 5.45
CA ARG A 179 -18.51 11.33 6.10
C ARG A 179 -18.66 11.92 7.50
N TYR A 180 -17.58 11.97 8.29
CA TYR A 180 -17.63 12.32 9.71
C TYR A 180 -16.92 13.63 10.05
N HIS A 181 -15.96 14.08 9.23
CA HIS A 181 -15.09 15.21 9.55
C HIS A 181 -15.19 16.36 8.54
N GLY A 182 -16.26 16.40 7.74
CA GLY A 182 -16.55 17.52 6.83
C GLY A 182 -15.61 17.62 5.63
N GLY A 183 -14.91 16.53 5.27
CA GLY A 183 -14.02 16.45 4.13
C GLY A 183 -12.61 17.01 4.36
N MET A 184 -11.72 16.74 3.39
CA MET A 184 -10.28 17.01 3.54
C MET A 184 -9.95 18.48 3.78
N LYS A 185 -10.72 19.40 3.20
CA LYS A 185 -10.56 20.86 3.43
C LYS A 185 -10.81 21.23 4.90
N SER A 186 -11.86 20.65 5.51
CA SER A 186 -12.20 20.91 6.90
C SER A 186 -11.17 20.31 7.85
N VAL A 187 -10.72 19.09 7.57
CA VAL A 187 -9.64 18.43 8.31
C VAL A 187 -8.34 19.22 8.24
N ARG A 188 -7.93 19.68 7.04
CA ARG A 188 -6.75 20.52 6.85
C ARG A 188 -6.81 21.81 7.66
N ARG A 189 -7.95 22.51 7.63
CA ARG A 189 -8.15 23.72 8.45
C ARG A 189 -8.01 23.44 9.94
N LYS A 190 -8.51 22.29 10.39
CA LYS A 190 -8.52 21.90 11.79
C LYS A 190 -7.13 21.47 12.30
N MET A 191 -6.29 20.90 11.43
CA MET A 191 -4.91 20.52 11.78
C MET A 191 -3.90 21.67 11.63
N VAL A 192 -4.01 22.49 10.58
CA VAL A 192 -3.01 23.52 10.24
C VAL A 192 -3.42 24.92 10.74
N GLY A 193 -4.66 25.09 11.22
CA GLY A 193 -5.09 26.33 11.84
C GLY A 193 -5.30 27.49 10.84
N GLY A 194 -6.22 27.32 9.88
CA GLY A 194 -6.62 28.39 8.96
C GLY A 194 -7.02 27.91 7.57
N PRO A 195 -7.72 28.74 6.77
CA PRO A 195 -7.99 28.44 5.35
C PRO A 195 -6.68 28.11 4.64
N PRO A 196 -6.69 27.31 3.55
CA PRO A 196 -5.48 26.92 2.86
C PRO A 196 -4.81 28.16 2.26
N THR A 197 -4.01 28.86 3.05
CA THR A 197 -3.03 29.79 2.53
C THR A 197 -2.00 28.93 1.85
N ASN A 198 -1.73 29.30 0.60
CA ASN A 198 -0.60 28.85 -0.18
C ASN A 198 0.60 28.62 0.73
N GLN A 199 0.85 27.36 1.07
CA GLN A 199 2.11 26.94 1.69
C GLN A 199 3.27 27.14 0.70
N VAL A 200 2.95 27.46 -0.55
CA VAL A 200 3.86 28.03 -1.56
C VAL A 200 4.11 29.52 -1.33
N LEU A 201 3.15 30.33 -0.87
CA LEU A 201 3.31 31.78 -0.69
C LEU A 201 4.11 32.15 0.56
N HIS A 202 3.98 31.40 1.67
CA HIS A 202 4.82 31.67 2.84
C HIS A 202 6.29 31.31 2.59
N CYS A 203 6.56 30.15 2.00
CA CYS A 203 7.92 29.79 1.61
C CYS A 203 8.48 30.71 0.51
N TYR A 204 7.64 31.21 -0.40
CA TYR A 204 8.06 32.17 -1.42
C TYR A 204 8.30 33.57 -0.84
N ALA A 205 7.45 34.06 0.07
CA ALA A 205 7.66 35.33 0.74
C ALA A 205 8.94 35.33 1.59
N ASP A 206 9.20 34.24 2.32
CA ASP A 206 10.41 34.09 3.12
C ASP A 206 11.66 33.96 2.23
N SER A 207 11.59 33.20 1.12
CA SER A 207 12.75 33.09 0.21
C SER A 207 13.01 34.36 -0.60
N VAL A 208 11.98 35.13 -0.93
CA VAL A 208 12.11 36.42 -1.62
C VAL A 208 12.67 37.48 -0.66
N ALA A 209 12.26 37.46 0.61
CA ALA A 209 12.81 38.33 1.64
C ALA A 209 14.29 38.01 1.94
N ASP A 210 14.64 36.73 2.05
CA ASP A 210 16.03 36.30 2.24
C ASP A 210 16.91 36.62 1.03
N ALA A 211 16.39 36.48 -0.19
CA ALA A 211 17.10 36.87 -1.41
C ALA A 211 17.36 38.39 -1.49
N TYR A 212 16.39 39.21 -1.10
CA TYR A 212 16.53 40.67 -1.06
C TYR A 212 17.60 41.12 -0.05
N LEU A 213 17.67 40.47 1.13
CA LEU A 213 18.69 40.77 2.14
C LEU A 213 20.11 40.39 1.69
N GLN A 214 20.25 39.51 0.70
CA GLN A 214 21.54 39.03 0.19
C GLN A 214 22.02 39.77 -1.07
N THR A 215 21.22 40.67 -1.67
CA THR A 215 21.61 41.48 -2.83
C THR A 215 21.98 42.90 -2.41
N PRO A 216 23.28 43.27 -2.35
CA PRO A 216 23.68 44.63 -2.03
C PRO A 216 23.45 45.52 -3.25
N GLY A 217 22.63 46.57 -3.10
CA GLY A 217 22.43 47.60 -4.13
C GLY A 217 21.18 47.47 -4.98
N SER A 218 20.27 46.54 -4.68
CA SER A 218 18.88 46.67 -5.15
C SER A 218 18.25 47.90 -4.48
N GLY A 219 17.49 48.68 -5.24
CA GLY A 219 16.81 49.89 -4.76
C GLY A 219 15.76 49.59 -3.69
N SER A 220 14.68 50.38 -3.62
CA SER A 220 13.67 50.12 -2.60
C SER A 220 13.08 48.71 -2.77
N PHE A 221 12.57 48.13 -1.68
CA PHE A 221 11.89 46.83 -1.71
C PHE A 221 10.78 46.82 -2.78
N ASP A 222 10.10 47.95 -2.98
CA ASP A 222 9.06 48.11 -4.00
C ASP A 222 9.61 48.04 -5.43
N GLU A 223 10.81 48.54 -5.70
CA GLU A 223 11.46 48.42 -7.03
C GLU A 223 11.91 46.99 -7.33
N TYR A 224 12.40 46.26 -6.32
CA TYR A 224 12.76 44.85 -6.46
C TYR A 224 11.53 43.96 -6.70
N VAL A 225 10.44 44.22 -5.99
CA VAL A 225 9.15 43.55 -6.20
C VAL A 225 8.59 43.85 -7.58
N ALA A 226 8.63 45.12 -8.03
CA ALA A 226 8.18 45.51 -9.38
C ALA A 226 8.98 44.84 -10.52
N GLN A 227 10.27 44.55 -10.31
CA GLN A 227 11.09 43.80 -11.27
C GLN A 227 10.69 42.30 -11.34
N LEU A 228 10.34 41.69 -10.21
CA LEU A 228 9.86 40.30 -10.14
C LEU A 228 8.42 40.14 -10.67
N GLU A 229 7.57 41.17 -10.51
CA GLU A 229 6.19 41.22 -11.02
C GLU A 229 6.12 41.09 -12.56
N HIS A 230 7.19 41.45 -13.27
CA HIS A 230 7.23 41.35 -14.73
C HIS A 230 7.37 39.91 -15.26
N GLU A 231 7.71 38.95 -14.39
CA GLU A 231 7.97 37.55 -14.77
C GLU A 231 6.87 36.55 -14.34
N CYS A 232 5.88 36.95 -13.52
CA CYS A 232 4.89 36.00 -12.98
C CYS A 232 3.42 36.38 -13.26
N PRO A 233 2.69 35.67 -14.15
CA PRO A 233 1.35 36.06 -14.59
C PRO A 233 0.20 35.74 -13.60
N TYR A 234 0.49 35.36 -12.35
CA TYR A 234 -0.54 34.86 -11.41
C TYR A 234 -1.12 35.91 -10.44
N GLU A 235 -0.65 37.16 -10.46
CA GLU A 235 -0.97 38.14 -9.41
C GLU A 235 -2.16 39.08 -9.62
N ARG A 236 -2.72 39.17 -10.83
CA ARG A 236 -3.99 39.92 -11.03
C ARG A 236 -5.11 39.40 -10.13
N ASP A 237 -5.09 38.11 -9.81
CA ASP A 237 -6.05 37.47 -8.91
C ASP A 237 -5.70 37.70 -7.42
N LEU A 238 -4.46 38.06 -7.09
CA LEU A 238 -4.00 38.26 -5.70
C LEU A 238 -4.36 39.67 -5.18
N ARG A 239 -4.11 40.72 -5.97
CA ARG A 239 -4.48 42.10 -5.63
C ARG A 239 -6.00 42.26 -5.42
N ALA A 240 -6.78 41.64 -6.30
CA ALA A 240 -8.24 41.61 -6.20
C ALA A 240 -8.74 40.94 -4.92
N ARG A 241 -8.04 39.92 -4.41
CA ARG A 241 -8.40 39.17 -3.19
C ARG A 241 -7.94 39.85 -1.90
N LEU A 242 -6.87 40.63 -1.96
CA LEU A 242 -6.34 41.41 -0.82
C LEU A 242 -7.00 42.78 -0.67
N GLY A 243 -7.92 43.16 -1.58
CA GLY A 243 -8.63 44.44 -1.53
C GLY A 243 -7.70 45.64 -1.74
N LEU A 244 -6.54 45.42 -2.36
CA LEU A 244 -5.61 46.50 -2.68
C LEU A 244 -6.14 47.27 -3.90
N PRO A 245 -6.00 48.61 -3.92
CA PRO A 245 -6.46 49.41 -5.03
C PRO A 245 -5.76 49.00 -6.34
N PRO A 246 -6.44 49.06 -7.48
CA PRO A 246 -5.82 48.79 -8.77
C PRO A 246 -4.67 49.79 -9.00
N GLU A 247 -3.61 49.30 -9.63
CA GLU A 247 -2.46 50.13 -10.04
C GLU A 247 -2.96 51.39 -10.76
N PRO A 248 -2.47 52.58 -10.39
CA PRO A 248 -2.76 53.78 -11.14
C PRO A 248 -2.27 53.57 -12.57
N SER A 249 -3.18 53.75 -13.53
CA SER A 249 -2.85 53.63 -14.94
C SER A 249 -1.71 54.60 -15.26
N MET A 250 -0.53 54.07 -15.58
CA MET A 250 0.56 54.86 -16.13
C MET A 250 0.08 55.43 -17.46
N GLU A 251 -0.35 56.70 -17.44
CA GLU A 251 -0.56 57.48 -18.64
C GLU A 251 0.76 57.51 -19.41
N GLN A 252 0.74 56.99 -20.62
CA GLN A 252 1.91 57.02 -21.48
C GLN A 252 2.21 58.47 -21.86
N PRO A 253 3.46 58.94 -21.71
CA PRO A 253 3.81 60.29 -22.13
C PRO A 253 3.67 60.37 -23.65
N THR A 254 2.89 61.36 -24.08
CA THR A 254 2.70 61.78 -25.47
C THR A 254 3.98 62.23 -26.15
#